data_AF-A0AAD5JQ05-F1
#
_entry.id   AF-A0AAD5JQ05-F1
#
_cell.length_a   1.000
_cell.length_b   1.000
_cell.length_c   1.000
_cell.angle_alpha   90.00
_cell.angle_beta   90.00
_cell.angle_gamma   90.00
#
_symmetry.space_group_name_H-M   'P 1'
#
loop_
_entity.id
_entity.type
_entity.pdbx_description
1 polymer ?
#
loop_
_entity_poly.entity_id
_entity_poly.type
_entity_poly.pdbx_seq_one_letter_code
_entity_poly.pdbx_strand_id
1 'polypeptide(L)'
;WTPEEDNLLRLAVQLYGDKTEKWAKIAACVPGRTNKNCRKRWFHSLDPSLRKGAWTDEEDQLLREGVMRFPNQWSKIADMLEGRTDDQCAKRWRESLDPSIDRSDWTPAEDQRLMEKYEEYSSQWQKIAQFFDGRPGLHCRNRWRKLQRMM
;
A
#
# COMPACT_ATOMS: atom_id res chain seq x y z
N TRP A 1 -1.60 -0.82 -17.90
CA TRP A 1 -0.21 -0.38 -17.85
C TRP A 1 0.64 -1.55 -18.26
N THR A 2 0.76 -1.74 -19.57
CA THR A 2 1.80 -2.59 -20.15
C THR A 2 3.15 -1.87 -20.03
N PRO A 3 4.27 -2.59 -20.17
CA PRO A 3 5.59 -1.96 -20.20
C PRO A 3 5.70 -0.85 -21.26
N GLU A 4 5.07 -1.04 -22.42
CA GLU A 4 5.03 -0.05 -23.50
C GLU A 4 4.26 1.21 -23.08
N GLU A 5 3.08 1.07 -22.47
CA GLU A 5 2.30 2.21 -21.95
C GLU A 5 3.09 2.99 -20.89
N ASP A 6 3.79 2.30 -19.98
CA ASP A 6 4.63 2.93 -18.96
C ASP A 6 5.83 3.66 -19.60
N ASN A 7 6.43 3.09 -20.64
CA ASN A 7 7.53 3.72 -21.37
C ASN A 7 7.08 4.99 -22.12
N LEU A 8 5.93 4.94 -22.80
CA LEU A 8 5.34 6.11 -23.42
C LEU A 8 5.07 7.21 -22.39
N LEU A 9 4.53 6.84 -21.22
CA LEU A 9 4.28 7.79 -20.14
C LEU A 9 5.58 8.42 -19.60
N ARG A 10 6.64 7.63 -19.40
CA ARG A 10 7.95 8.14 -18.98
C ARG A 10 8.53 9.14 -19.98
N LEU A 11 8.53 8.80 -21.26
CA LEU A 11 9.04 9.68 -22.32
C LEU A 11 8.23 10.98 -22.40
N ALA A 12 6.91 10.88 -22.30
CA ALA A 12 6.02 12.05 -22.32
C ALA A 12 6.26 12.97 -21.11
N VAL A 13 6.44 12.41 -19.91
CA VAL A 13 6.77 13.20 -18.72
C VAL A 13 8.16 13.83 -18.83
N GLN A 14 9.16 13.11 -19.36
CA GLN A 14 10.48 13.65 -19.61
C GLN A 14 10.43 14.85 -20.59
N LEU A 15 9.55 14.78 -21.59
CA LEU A 15 9.38 15.83 -22.59
C LEU A 15 8.64 17.07 -22.05
N TYR A 16 7.58 16.88 -21.25
CA TYR A 16 6.67 17.96 -20.84
C TYR A 16 6.82 18.41 -19.38
N GLY A 17 7.56 17.67 -18.56
CA GLY A 17 7.65 17.83 -17.12
C GLY A 17 6.42 17.29 -16.38
N ASP A 18 6.60 16.81 -15.15
CA ASP A 18 5.52 16.33 -14.28
C ASP A 18 4.88 17.43 -13.42
N LYS A 19 5.66 18.47 -13.09
CA LYS A 19 5.22 19.69 -12.38
C LYS A 19 4.47 20.69 -13.29
N THR A 20 3.73 20.17 -14.27
CA THR A 20 2.94 20.96 -15.21
C THR A 20 1.45 20.79 -14.96
N GLU A 21 0.64 21.80 -15.26
CA GLU A 21 -0.82 21.65 -15.32
C GLU A 21 -1.27 20.98 -16.63
N LYS A 22 -0.37 20.85 -17.62
CA LYS A 22 -0.67 20.39 -18.98
C LYS A 22 -0.63 18.86 -19.16
N TRP A 23 -1.14 18.11 -18.18
CA TRP A 23 -1.19 16.63 -18.24
C TRP A 23 -2.03 16.07 -19.40
N ALA A 24 -2.88 16.90 -20.01
CA ALA A 24 -3.59 16.52 -21.24
C ALA A 24 -2.62 16.20 -22.40
N LYS A 25 -1.50 16.92 -22.50
CA LYS A 25 -0.47 16.66 -23.53
C LYS A 25 0.26 15.35 -23.27
N ILE A 26 0.59 15.08 -22.00
CA ILE A 26 1.20 13.82 -21.59
C ILE A 26 0.26 12.64 -21.90
N ALA A 27 -1.02 12.78 -21.58
CA ALA A 27 -2.01 11.74 -21.84
C ALA A 27 -2.23 11.47 -23.33
N ALA A 28 -2.16 12.49 -24.19
CA ALA A 28 -2.25 12.33 -25.64
C ALA A 28 -1.12 11.45 -26.21
N CYS A 29 0.02 11.35 -25.53
CA CYS A 29 1.12 10.47 -25.91
C CYS A 29 0.94 9.01 -25.46
N VAL A 30 -0.11 8.69 -24.69
CA VAL A 30 -0.40 7.34 -24.19
C VAL A 30 -1.80 6.92 -24.67
N PRO A 31 -1.93 6.35 -25.88
CA PRO A 31 -3.22 5.98 -26.46
C PRO A 31 -4.07 5.10 -25.52
N GLY A 32 -5.37 5.40 -25.42
CA GLY A 32 -6.29 4.65 -24.56
C GLY A 32 -6.22 4.98 -23.06
N ARG A 33 -5.35 5.91 -22.63
CA ARG A 33 -5.29 6.39 -21.24
C ARG A 33 -5.76 7.83 -21.13
N THR A 34 -6.51 8.11 -20.06
CA THR A 34 -6.97 9.45 -19.74
C THR A 34 -5.94 10.22 -18.93
N ASN A 35 -6.03 11.55 -18.91
CA ASN A 35 -5.22 12.42 -18.04
C ASN A 35 -5.21 11.94 -16.58
N LYS A 36 -6.40 11.66 -16.02
CA LYS A 36 -6.53 11.13 -14.64
C LYS A 36 -5.76 9.82 -14.45
N ASN A 37 -5.84 8.90 -15.41
CA ASN A 37 -5.12 7.63 -15.34
C ASN A 37 -3.61 7.83 -15.41
N CYS A 38 -3.12 8.67 -16.32
CA CYS A 38 -1.69 8.97 -16.46
C CYS A 38 -1.12 9.63 -15.20
N ARG A 39 -1.82 10.65 -14.65
CA ARG A 39 -1.42 11.30 -13.39
C ARG A 39 -1.33 10.30 -12.25
N LYS A 40 -2.39 9.50 -12.05
CA LYS A 40 -2.42 8.49 -11.01
C LYS A 40 -1.27 7.49 -11.18
N ARG A 41 -1.03 7.01 -12.40
CA ARG A 41 0.04 6.04 -12.67
C ARG A 41 1.42 6.62 -12.39
N TRP A 42 1.66 7.87 -12.77
CA TRP A 42 2.95 8.51 -12.53
C TRP A 42 3.22 8.65 -11.03
N PHE A 43 2.40 9.44 -10.34
CA PHE A 43 2.62 9.82 -8.95
C PHE A 43 2.45 8.66 -7.95
N HIS A 44 1.81 7.55 -8.33
CA HIS A 44 1.69 6.37 -7.46
C HIS A 44 2.53 5.17 -7.89
N SER A 45 3.31 5.24 -8.98
CA SER A 45 4.07 4.05 -9.43
C SER A 45 5.36 4.33 -10.20
N LEU A 46 5.36 5.33 -11.10
CA LEU A 46 6.47 5.53 -12.06
C LEU A 46 7.43 6.64 -11.67
N ASP A 47 6.98 7.60 -10.87
CA ASP A 47 7.81 8.69 -10.37
C ASP A 47 9.07 8.13 -9.66
N PRO A 48 10.28 8.45 -10.15
CA PRO A 48 11.53 7.97 -9.57
C PRO A 48 11.77 8.41 -8.12
N SER A 49 11.13 9.48 -7.66
CA SER A 49 11.22 9.95 -6.27
C SER A 49 10.49 9.04 -5.27
N LEU A 50 9.61 8.15 -5.77
CA LEU A 50 8.87 7.22 -4.92
C LEU A 50 9.79 6.19 -4.27
N ARG A 51 9.73 6.12 -2.94
CA ARG A 51 10.45 5.12 -2.15
C ARG A 51 9.75 3.78 -2.26
N LYS A 52 10.44 2.84 -2.90
CA LYS A 52 10.08 1.44 -3.03
C LYS A 52 10.99 0.64 -2.11
N GLY A 53 10.45 0.09 -1.02
CA GLY A 53 11.25 -0.71 -0.10
C GLY A 53 10.74 -0.69 1.33
N ALA A 54 11.58 -1.26 2.20
CA ALA A 54 11.37 -1.33 3.64
C ALA A 54 11.18 0.07 4.23
N TRP A 55 10.40 0.14 5.32
CA TRP A 55 10.25 1.34 6.12
C TRP A 55 11.42 1.45 7.08
N THR A 56 11.97 2.65 7.23
CA THR A 56 12.97 2.93 8.27
C THR A 56 12.31 3.30 9.59
N ASP A 57 13.06 3.25 10.68
CA ASP A 57 12.54 3.61 12.01
C ASP A 57 12.17 5.10 12.07
N GLU A 58 12.91 5.96 11.36
CA GLU A 58 12.59 7.39 11.22
C GLU A 58 11.28 7.61 10.46
N GLU A 59 11.04 6.86 9.38
CA GLU A 59 9.76 6.93 8.65
C GLU A 59 8.60 6.45 9.53
N ASP A 60 8.78 5.38 10.31
CA ASP A 60 7.77 4.91 11.25
C ASP A 60 7.49 5.93 12.35
N GLN A 61 8.51 6.63 12.84
CA GLN A 61 8.36 7.69 13.83
C GLN A 61 7.57 8.87 13.28
N LEU A 62 7.92 9.36 12.10
CA LEU A 62 7.17 10.42 11.41
C LEU A 62 5.73 10.00 11.11
N LEU A 63 5.50 8.74 10.74
CA LEU A 63 4.16 8.21 10.51
C LEU A 63 3.32 8.20 11.79
N ARG A 64 3.90 7.80 12.94
CA ARG A 64 3.22 7.87 14.24
C ARG A 64 2.84 9.31 14.60
N GLU A 65 3.78 10.25 14.47
CA GLU A 65 3.54 11.67 14.72
C GLU A 65 2.45 12.23 13.80
N GLY A 66 2.51 11.88 12.51
CA GLY A 66 1.53 12.27 11.50
C GLY A 66 0.13 11.77 11.83
N VAL A 67 -0.02 10.51 12.25
CA VAL A 67 -1.33 9.96 12.63
C VAL A 67 -1.91 10.65 13.86
N MET A 68 -1.07 10.98 14.86
CA MET A 68 -1.49 11.72 16.04
C MET A 68 -1.95 13.15 15.69
N ARG A 69 -1.26 13.81 14.76
CA ARG A 69 -1.57 15.19 14.35
C ARG A 69 -2.73 15.29 13.35
N PHE A 70 -2.84 14.32 12.45
CA PHE A 70 -3.74 14.34 11.31
C PHE A 70 -4.48 12.99 11.16
N PRO A 71 -5.35 12.62 12.11
CA PRO A 71 -5.99 11.31 12.13
C PRO A 71 -6.76 11.07 10.82
N ASN A 72 -6.50 9.92 10.18
CA ASN A 72 -7.07 9.48 8.89
C ASN A 72 -6.84 10.41 7.69
N GLN A 73 -6.02 11.46 7.82
CA GLN A 73 -5.70 12.38 6.73
C GLN A 73 -4.39 11.98 6.04
N TRP A 74 -4.41 10.81 5.40
CA TRP A 74 -3.21 10.15 4.84
C TRP A 74 -2.44 10.99 3.83
N SER A 75 -3.11 11.83 3.04
CA SER A 75 -2.42 12.74 2.11
C SER A 75 -1.55 13.76 2.85
N LYS A 76 -2.02 14.34 3.96
CA LYS A 76 -1.22 15.26 4.78
C LYS A 76 -0.06 14.55 5.50
N ILE A 77 -0.28 13.29 5.87
CA ILE A 77 0.76 12.48 6.50
C ILE A 77 1.85 12.13 5.48
N ALA A 78 1.46 11.80 4.25
CA ALA A 78 2.40 11.52 3.16
C ALA A 78 3.27 12.74 2.82
N ASP A 79 2.75 13.97 2.95
CA ASP A 79 3.54 15.20 2.78
C ASP A 79 4.71 15.31 3.77
N MET A 80 4.65 14.60 4.92
CA MET A 80 5.75 14.53 5.90
C MET A 80 6.76 13.42 5.60
N LEU A 81 6.46 12.49 4.70
CA LEU A 81 7.23 11.29 4.42
C LEU A 81 7.70 11.31 2.96
N GLU A 82 8.87 11.89 2.74
CA GLU A 82 9.41 12.10 1.39
C GLU A 82 9.43 10.80 0.57
N GLY A 83 8.74 10.83 -0.58
CA GLY A 83 8.63 9.72 -1.52
C GLY A 83 7.72 8.57 -1.07
N ARG A 84 7.01 8.67 0.07
CA ARG A 84 5.93 7.74 0.43
C ARG A 84 4.59 8.28 -0.01
N THR A 85 3.75 7.42 -0.58
CA THR A 85 2.37 7.77 -0.92
C THR A 85 1.46 7.65 0.29
N ASP A 86 0.31 8.32 0.23
CA ASP A 86 -0.78 8.20 1.18
C ASP A 86 -1.24 6.74 1.37
N ASP A 87 -1.39 6.00 0.27
CA ASP A 87 -1.71 4.57 0.29
C ASP A 87 -0.65 3.75 1.05
N GLN A 88 0.64 4.05 0.85
CA GLN A 88 1.73 3.37 1.56
C GLN A 88 1.66 3.67 3.06
N CYS A 89 1.45 4.92 3.44
CA CYS A 89 1.31 5.36 4.83
C CYS A 89 0.13 4.66 5.52
N ALA A 90 -1.05 4.72 4.90
CA ALA A 90 -2.27 4.09 5.41
C ALA A 90 -2.13 2.58 5.58
N LYS A 91 -1.42 1.93 4.65
CA LYS A 91 -1.14 0.50 4.72
C LYS A 91 -0.15 0.17 5.83
N ARG A 92 0.98 0.90 5.92
CA ARG A 92 1.99 0.68 6.96
C ARG A 92 1.42 0.81 8.36
N TRP A 93 0.57 1.83 8.57
CA TRP A 93 -0.14 1.99 9.83
C TRP A 93 -0.99 0.77 10.18
N ARG A 94 -1.97 0.45 9.32
CA ARG A 94 -2.95 -0.63 9.55
C ARG A 94 -2.35 -2.03 9.65
N GLU A 95 -1.22 -2.27 8.99
CA GLU A 95 -0.60 -3.59 8.95
C GLU A 95 0.57 -3.76 9.91
N SER A 96 1.06 -2.71 10.58
CA SER A 96 2.28 -2.83 11.40
C SER A 96 2.36 -1.90 12.62
N LEU A 97 1.98 -0.63 12.47
CA LEU A 97 2.25 0.38 13.51
C LEU A 97 1.09 0.66 14.44
N ASP A 98 -0.14 0.37 14.02
CA ASP A 98 -1.32 0.61 14.84
C ASP A 98 -1.17 -0.08 16.21
N PRO A 99 -1.29 0.67 17.33
CA PRO A 99 -1.19 0.09 18.68
C PRO A 99 -2.24 -0.98 18.98
N SER A 100 -3.38 -0.95 18.30
CA SER A 100 -4.45 -1.97 18.44
C SER A 100 -4.11 -3.32 17.83
N ILE A 101 -3.00 -3.43 17.08
CA ILE A 101 -2.55 -4.70 16.52
C ILE A 101 -2.09 -5.63 17.64
N ASP A 102 -2.71 -6.81 17.70
CA ASP A 102 -2.30 -7.89 18.58
C ASP A 102 -1.02 -8.56 18.05
N ARG A 103 0.02 -8.50 18.91
CA ARG A 103 1.36 -9.05 18.67
C ARG A 103 1.63 -10.31 19.50
N SER A 104 0.63 -10.82 20.22
CA SER A 104 0.71 -12.09 20.94
C SER A 104 0.91 -13.27 19.99
N ASP A 105 1.34 -14.42 20.53
CA ASP A 105 1.41 -15.66 19.75
C ASP A 105 0.01 -16.13 19.31
N TRP A 106 -0.04 -16.74 18.13
CA TRP A 106 -1.27 -17.36 17.62
C TRP A 106 -1.61 -18.61 18.43
N THR A 107 -2.84 -18.67 18.90
CA THR A 107 -3.39 -19.82 19.60
C THR A 107 -3.85 -20.91 18.63
N PRO A 108 -3.94 -22.18 19.07
CA PRO A 108 -4.51 -23.26 18.25
C PRO A 108 -5.95 -22.98 17.80
N ALA A 109 -6.75 -22.29 18.61
CA ALA A 109 -8.11 -21.90 18.26
C ALA A 109 -8.13 -20.84 17.14
N GLU A 110 -7.22 -19.87 17.18
CA GLU A 110 -7.04 -18.91 16.09
C GLU A 110 -6.56 -19.60 14.81
N ASP A 111 -5.64 -20.57 14.91
CA ASP A 111 -5.18 -21.35 13.76
C ASP A 111 -6.32 -22.13 13.10
N GLN A 112 -7.12 -22.83 13.89
CA GLN A 112 -8.27 -23.57 13.40
C GLN A 112 -9.25 -22.63 12.68
N ARG A 113 -9.55 -21.47 13.29
CA ARG A 113 -10.40 -20.45 12.66
C ARG A 113 -9.79 -19.91 11.37
N LEU A 114 -8.47 -19.72 11.33
CA LEU A 114 -7.77 -19.23 10.14
C LEU A 114 -7.88 -20.22 8.99
N MET A 115 -7.74 -21.52 9.29
CA MET A 115 -7.91 -22.59 8.30
C MET A 115 -9.34 -22.64 7.76
N GLU A 116 -10.34 -22.65 8.65
CA GLU A 116 -11.76 -22.62 8.28
C GLU A 116 -12.09 -21.42 7.37
N LYS A 117 -11.64 -20.21 7.75
CA LYS A 117 -11.92 -19.01 6.96
C LYS A 117 -11.12 -18.96 5.65
N TYR A 118 -9.99 -19.64 5.56
CA TYR A 118 -9.28 -19.80 4.29
C TYR A 118 -10.02 -20.74 3.34
N GLU A 119 -10.64 -21.81 3.83
CA GLU A 119 -11.49 -22.67 2.99
C GLU A 119 -12.69 -21.90 2.42
N GLU A 120 -13.28 -21.01 3.22
CA GLU A 120 -14.44 -20.19 2.83
C GLU A 120 -14.07 -19.03 1.87
N TYR A 121 -12.97 -18.32 2.15
CA TYR A 121 -12.64 -17.06 1.45
C TYR A 121 -11.35 -17.12 0.62
N SER A 122 -10.62 -18.23 0.66
CA SER A 122 -9.30 -18.37 0.04
C SER A 122 -8.34 -17.24 0.45
N SER A 123 -7.63 -16.62 -0.49
CA SER A 123 -6.63 -15.58 -0.21
C SER A 123 -7.19 -14.17 0.02
N GLN A 124 -8.47 -14.04 0.37
CA GLN A 124 -9.11 -12.75 0.70
C GLN A 124 -8.80 -12.31 2.13
N TRP A 125 -7.53 -12.04 2.42
CA TRP A 125 -7.01 -11.80 3.78
C TRP A 125 -7.68 -10.66 4.54
N GLN A 126 -8.14 -9.62 3.85
CA GLN A 126 -8.86 -8.51 4.49
C GLN A 126 -10.25 -8.92 4.98
N LYS A 127 -10.91 -9.89 4.32
CA LYS A 127 -12.16 -10.48 4.81
C LYS A 127 -11.88 -11.42 5.98
N ILE A 128 -10.86 -12.26 5.84
CA ILE A 128 -10.44 -13.20 6.91
C ILE A 128 -10.08 -12.44 8.19
N ALA A 129 -9.38 -11.31 8.09
CA ALA A 129 -9.01 -10.48 9.23
C ALA A 129 -10.20 -10.00 10.07
N GLN A 130 -11.41 -9.88 9.50
CA GLN A 130 -12.60 -9.45 10.24
C GLN A 130 -13.05 -10.47 11.31
N PHE A 131 -12.55 -11.70 11.26
CA PHE A 131 -12.85 -12.78 12.22
C PHE A 131 -11.85 -12.87 13.37
N PHE A 132 -10.89 -11.94 13.43
CA PHE A 132 -9.85 -11.87 14.45
C PHE A 132 -9.81 -10.47 15.04
N ASP A 133 -9.74 -10.38 16.37
CA ASP A 133 -9.51 -9.09 17.02
C ASP A 133 -8.02 -8.74 16.94
N GLY A 134 -7.70 -7.53 16.50
CA GLY A 134 -6.33 -7.05 16.40
C GLY A 134 -5.40 -7.81 15.42
N ARG A 135 -5.88 -8.69 14.52
CA ARG A 135 -5.04 -9.37 13.51
C ARG A 135 -5.32 -8.86 12.09
N PRO A 136 -4.51 -7.92 11.54
CA PRO A 136 -4.67 -7.45 10.18
C PRO A 136 -4.47 -8.56 9.14
N GLY A 137 -4.99 -8.38 7.92
CA GLY A 137 -4.87 -9.38 6.86
C GLY A 137 -3.43 -9.82 6.55
N LEU A 138 -2.45 -8.94 6.75
CA LEU A 138 -1.03 -9.31 6.64
C LEU A 138 -0.62 -10.37 7.67
N HIS A 139 -1.10 -10.26 8.92
CA HIS A 139 -0.84 -11.23 9.98
C HIS A 139 -1.46 -12.59 9.64
N CYS A 140 -2.73 -12.61 9.22
CA CYS A 140 -3.42 -13.84 8.79
C CYS A 140 -2.65 -14.54 7.65
N ARG A 141 -2.24 -13.78 6.62
CA ARG A 141 -1.45 -14.32 5.50
C ARG A 141 -0.13 -14.91 5.96
N ASN A 142 0.59 -14.19 6.82
CA ASN A 142 1.90 -14.64 7.31
C ASN A 142 1.75 -15.89 8.17
N ARG A 143 0.71 -15.96 9.01
CA ARG A 143 0.41 -17.16 9.80
C ARG A 143 0.06 -18.34 8.91
N TRP A 144 -0.83 -18.16 7.94
CA TRP A 144 -1.20 -19.21 6.99
C TRP A 144 0.04 -19.81 6.30
N ARG A 145 0.94 -18.96 5.79
CA ARG A 145 2.20 -19.42 5.17
C ARG A 145 3.10 -20.22 6.12
N LYS A 146 3.07 -19.93 7.42
CA LYS A 146 3.80 -20.69 8.44
C LYS A 146 3.16 -22.06 8.65
N LEU A 147 1.84 -22.12 8.79
CA LEU A 147 1.09 -23.38 8.95
C LEU A 147 1.28 -24.31 7.75
N GLN A 148 1.24 -23.78 6.52
CA GLN A 148 1.48 -24.54 5.29
C GLN A 148 2.88 -25.16 5.19
N ARG A 149 3.87 -24.67 5.94
CA ARG A 149 5.22 -25.23 5.99
C ARG A 149 5.40 -26.28 7.09
N MET A 150 4.45 -26.36 8.01
CA MET A 150 4.47 -27.27 9.15
C MET A 150 3.64 -28.53 8.91
N MET A 151 2.83 -28.54 7.85
CA MET A 151 2.12 -29.70 7.32
C MET A 151 2.97 -30.38 6.25
#